data_AF-A0A1L9R142-F1
#
_entry.id   AF-A0A1L9R142-F1
#
_cell.length_a   1.000
_cell.length_b   1.000
_cell.length_c   1.000
_cell.angle_alpha   90.00
_cell.angle_beta   90.00
_cell.angle_gamma   90.00
#
_symmetry.space_group_name_H-M   'P 1'
#
loop_
_entity.id
_entity.type
_entity.pdbx_description
1 polymer ?
#
loop_
_entity_poly.entity_id
_entity_poly.type
_entity_poly.pdbx_seq_one_letter_code
_entity_poly.pdbx_strand_id
1 'polypeptide(L)'
;MSKCLVKNTINNRTYGFALPCGGAEAKAFCDNALEGTYVILTRASEQGNSSEASVVEYTITGKNNAGNKTTFSFYTKPSVDEAQIKTALAGKTFNGVKFDEIYVISAKKAK
;
A
#
# COMPACT_ATOMS: atom_id res chain seq x y z
N MET A 1 13.48 -16.08 -3.00
CA MET A 1 12.36 -16.99 -2.68
C MET A 1 11.07 -16.23 -2.92
N SER A 2 10.25 -16.66 -3.88
CA SER A 2 8.99 -15.97 -4.20
C SER A 2 8.05 -16.01 -3.00
N LYS A 3 7.35 -14.90 -2.74
CA LYS A 3 6.34 -14.80 -1.69
C LYS A 3 5.08 -14.20 -2.29
N CYS A 4 3.94 -14.81 -2.01
CA CYS A 4 2.63 -14.32 -2.40
C CYS A 4 1.83 -13.96 -1.16
N LEU A 5 1.03 -12.89 -1.23
CA LEU A 5 0.03 -12.58 -0.21
C LEU A 5 -1.33 -13.06 -0.72
N VAL A 6 -1.96 -13.96 0.02
CA VAL A 6 -3.33 -14.41 -0.24
C VAL A 6 -4.28 -13.60 0.64
N LYS A 7 -5.32 -13.05 0.03
CA LYS A 7 -6.48 -12.47 0.74
C LYS A 7 -7.67 -13.38 0.50
N ASN A 8 -8.10 -14.13 1.50
CA ASN A 8 -9.28 -15.00 1.41
C ASN A 8 -10.48 -14.35 2.12
N THR A 9 -11.63 -14.27 1.45
CA THR A 9 -12.85 -13.66 1.98
C THR A 9 -13.91 -14.72 2.24
N ILE A 10 -14.29 -14.86 3.50
CA ILE A 10 -15.30 -15.81 3.98
C ILE A 10 -16.31 -15.02 4.82
N ASN A 11 -17.60 -15.16 4.53
CA ASN A 11 -18.68 -14.49 5.27
C ASN A 11 -18.41 -12.98 5.50
N ASN A 12 -18.06 -12.28 4.41
CA ASN A 12 -17.74 -10.85 4.42
C ASN A 12 -16.54 -10.42 5.29
N ARG A 13 -15.70 -11.38 5.72
CA ARG A 13 -14.45 -11.12 6.44
C ARG A 13 -13.26 -11.58 5.60
N THR A 14 -12.27 -10.71 5.47
CA THR A 14 -11.05 -11.01 4.70
C THR A 14 -9.89 -11.36 5.64
N TYR A 15 -9.30 -12.53 5.41
CA TYR A 15 -8.14 -13.07 6.10
C TYR A 15 -6.92 -13.01 5.17
N GLY A 16 -5.83 -12.42 5.66
CA GLY A 16 -4.58 -12.29 4.92
C GLY A 16 -3.51 -13.25 5.44
N PHE A 17 -2.87 -14.02 4.55
CA PHE A 17 -1.73 -14.85 4.90
C PHE A 17 -0.70 -14.92 3.76
N ALA A 18 0.57 -15.05 4.11
CA ALA A 18 1.67 -15.11 3.14
C ALA A 18 2.09 -16.56 2.87
N LEU A 19 2.28 -16.91 1.59
CA LEU A 19 2.79 -18.20 1.16
C LEU A 19 4.21 -18.03 0.59
N PRO A 20 5.19 -18.87 0.99
CA PRO A 20 6.56 -18.81 0.49
C PRO A 20 6.72 -19.54 -0.86
N CYS A 21 5.79 -19.32 -1.79
CA CYS A 21 5.79 -19.95 -3.12
C CYS A 21 5.45 -18.95 -4.24
N GLY A 22 5.51 -19.41 -5.49
CA GLY A 22 5.10 -18.65 -6.67
C GLY A 22 3.58 -18.58 -6.83
N GLY A 23 3.13 -17.77 -7.79
CA GLY A 23 1.70 -17.55 -8.03
C GLY A 23 0.96 -18.80 -8.48
N ALA A 24 1.60 -19.67 -9.26
CA ALA A 24 0.99 -20.91 -9.76
C ALA A 24 0.76 -21.92 -8.63
N GLU A 25 1.76 -22.14 -7.78
CA GLU A 25 1.66 -23.04 -6.63
C GLU A 25 0.69 -22.49 -5.59
N ALA A 26 0.71 -21.17 -5.34
CA ALA A 26 -0.26 -20.52 -4.47
C ALA A 26 -1.69 -20.72 -5.00
N LYS A 27 -1.91 -20.60 -6.31
CA LYS A 27 -3.22 -20.83 -6.91
C LYS A 27 -3.68 -22.27 -6.75
N ALA A 28 -2.82 -23.23 -7.04
CA ALA A 28 -3.14 -24.66 -6.86
C ALA A 28 -3.51 -24.98 -5.40
N PHE A 29 -2.80 -24.41 -4.42
CA PHE A 29 -3.19 -24.54 -3.01
C PHE A 29 -4.54 -23.89 -2.73
N CYS A 30 -4.76 -22.65 -3.19
CA CYS A 30 -5.99 -21.93 -2.93
C CYS A 30 -7.22 -22.63 -3.52
N ASP A 31 -7.13 -23.10 -4.76
CA ASP A 31 -8.20 -23.84 -5.46
C ASP A 31 -8.60 -25.12 -4.72
N ASN A 32 -7.65 -25.80 -4.09
CA ASN A 32 -7.88 -27.09 -3.44
C ASN A 32 -8.25 -26.99 -1.95
N ALA A 33 -7.85 -25.91 -1.27
CA ALA A 33 -7.90 -25.84 0.19
C ALA A 33 -8.71 -24.67 0.75
N LEU A 34 -9.04 -23.65 -0.05
CA LEU A 34 -9.74 -22.47 0.44
C LEU A 34 -11.20 -22.44 -0.01
N GLU A 35 -12.06 -22.17 0.96
CA GLU A 35 -13.45 -21.79 0.72
C GLU A 35 -13.58 -20.27 0.61
N GLY A 36 -14.59 -19.82 -0.13
CA GLY A 36 -14.89 -18.40 -0.34
C GLY A 36 -14.25 -17.80 -1.59
N THR A 37 -14.00 -16.49 -1.56
CA THR A 37 -13.36 -15.77 -2.67
C THR A 37 -11.96 -15.34 -2.28
N TYR A 38 -10.96 -15.77 -3.04
CA TYR A 38 -9.56 -15.43 -2.76
C TYR A 38 -8.94 -14.57 -3.87
N VAL A 39 -7.97 -13.75 -3.47
CA VAL A 39 -7.10 -12.97 -4.37
C VAL A 39 -5.65 -13.28 -4.03
N ILE A 40 -4.86 -13.60 -5.05
CA ILE A 40 -3.43 -13.85 -4.91
C ILE A 40 -2.68 -12.62 -5.41
N LEU A 41 -1.89 -12.01 -4.53
CA LEU A 41 -1.05 -10.86 -4.82
C LEU A 41 0.39 -11.33 -4.93
N THR A 42 0.90 -11.33 -6.16
CA THR A 42 2.29 -11.70 -6.48
C THR A 42 3.16 -10.44 -6.55
N ARG A 43 4.41 -10.54 -6.07
CA ARG A 43 5.40 -9.47 -6.22
C ARG A 43 5.83 -9.39 -7.69
N ALA A 44 5.49 -8.29 -8.38
CA ALA A 44 5.87 -8.07 -9.77
C ALA A 44 7.34 -7.61 -9.92
N SER A 45 7.79 -6.73 -9.03
CA SER A 45 9.16 -6.23 -8.98
C SER A 45 9.51 -5.80 -7.57
N GLU A 46 10.81 -5.67 -7.28
CA GLU A 46 11.33 -5.10 -6.05
C GLU A 46 12.38 -4.06 -6.42
N GLN A 47 12.29 -2.89 -5.80
CA GLN A 47 13.28 -1.85 -5.90
C GLN A 47 13.42 -1.23 -4.52
N GLY A 48 14.65 -1.04 -4.07
CA GLY A 48 14.93 -0.48 -2.77
C GLY A 48 16.42 -0.48 -2.47
N ASN A 49 16.74 0.12 -1.35
CA ASN A 49 18.09 0.18 -0.81
C ASN A 49 18.14 -0.72 0.42
N SER A 50 19.26 -1.43 0.62
CA SER A 50 19.36 -2.55 1.57
C SER A 50 19.22 -2.13 3.05
N SER A 51 19.48 -0.86 3.35
CA SER A 51 19.25 -0.19 4.64
C SER A 51 19.38 1.31 4.44
N GLU A 52 18.32 2.07 4.70
CA GLU A 52 18.39 3.54 4.72
C GLU A 52 18.68 4.00 6.14
N ALA A 53 19.75 4.76 6.34
CA ALA A 53 20.16 5.26 7.66
C ALA A 53 19.20 6.33 8.22
N SER A 54 18.31 6.88 7.39
CA SER A 54 17.26 7.81 7.81
C SER A 54 16.15 7.84 6.77
N VAL A 55 14.90 7.89 7.22
CA VAL A 55 13.73 8.14 6.38
C VAL A 55 12.84 9.19 7.04
N VAL A 56 11.93 9.80 6.27
CA VAL A 56 10.93 10.71 6.82
C VAL A 56 9.56 10.08 6.69
N GLU A 57 8.89 9.90 7.82
CA GLU A 57 7.49 9.51 7.90
C GLU A 57 6.60 10.73 7.66
N TYR A 58 5.75 10.64 6.65
CA TYR A 58 4.71 11.63 6.37
C TYR A 58 3.34 11.05 6.66
N THR A 59 2.51 11.82 7.35
CA THR A 59 1.06 11.56 7.45
C THR A 59 0.34 12.64 6.67
N ILE A 60 -0.50 12.23 5.73
CA ILE A 60 -1.21 13.17 4.85
C ILE A 60 -2.69 12.88 4.79
N THR A 61 -3.47 13.90 4.43
CA THR A 61 -4.89 13.77 4.11
C THR A 61 -5.15 14.33 2.72
N GLY A 62 -5.69 13.51 1.83
CA GLY A 62 -6.22 13.95 0.54
C GLY A 62 -7.73 14.17 0.63
N LYS A 63 -8.22 15.18 -0.07
CA LYS A 63 -9.65 15.52 -0.18
C LYS A 63 -10.04 15.71 -1.63
N ASN A 64 -11.23 15.20 -2.01
CA ASN A 64 -11.81 15.42 -3.33
C ASN A 64 -12.80 16.61 -3.33
N ASN A 65 -13.20 17.05 -4.53
CA ASN A 65 -14.22 18.10 -4.67
C ASN A 65 -15.57 17.78 -4.02
N ALA A 66 -15.91 16.50 -3.84
CA ALA A 66 -17.13 16.06 -3.16
C ALA A 66 -17.01 16.14 -1.61
N GLY A 67 -15.87 16.53 -1.07
CA GLY A 67 -15.64 16.67 0.37
C GLY A 67 -15.19 15.39 1.08
N ASN A 68 -15.06 14.25 0.36
CA ASN A 68 -14.55 13.00 0.91
C ASN A 68 -13.05 13.12 1.20
N LYS A 69 -12.62 12.53 2.30
CA LYS A 69 -11.22 12.57 2.77
C LYS A 69 -10.68 11.17 2.96
N THR A 70 -9.38 11.00 2.73
CA THR A 70 -8.66 9.81 3.18
C THR A 70 -7.28 10.20 3.70
N THR A 71 -6.86 9.51 4.75
CA THR A 71 -5.61 9.79 5.47
C THR A 71 -4.77 8.53 5.49
N PHE A 72 -3.48 8.66 5.18
CA PHE A 72 -2.53 7.58 5.32
C PHE A 72 -1.13 8.11 5.63
N SER A 73 -0.29 7.21 6.15
CA SER A 73 1.10 7.50 6.47
C SER A 73 2.04 6.63 5.63
N PHE A 74 3.20 7.17 5.28
CA PHE A 74 4.20 6.48 4.48
C PHE A 74 5.60 7.06 4.74
N TYR A 75 6.64 6.31 4.37
CA TYR A 75 8.03 6.71 4.53
C TYR A 75 8.62 7.17 3.20
N THR A 76 9.46 8.19 3.27
CA THR A 76 10.11 8.82 2.11
C THR A 76 11.61 8.94 2.31
N LYS A 77 12.34 9.13 1.20
CA LYS A 77 13.76 9.49 1.24
C LYS A 77 13.91 10.86 1.94
N PRO A 78 14.98 11.09 2.74
CA PRO A 78 15.21 12.38 3.40
C PRO A 78 15.34 13.58 2.45
N SER A 79 15.67 13.31 1.18
CA SER A 79 15.79 14.33 0.14
C SER A 79 14.46 14.74 -0.48
N VAL A 80 13.35 14.06 -0.15
CA VAL A 80 12.02 14.37 -0.68
C VAL A 80 11.32 15.33 0.27
N ASP A 81 10.94 16.49 -0.24
CA ASP A 81 10.23 17.50 0.54
C ASP A 81 8.69 17.41 0.38
N GLU A 82 8.00 18.23 1.17
CA GLU A 82 6.54 18.28 1.18
C GLU A 82 5.94 18.72 -0.18
N ALA A 83 6.59 19.64 -0.90
CA ALA A 83 6.09 20.14 -2.18
C ALA A 83 6.16 19.05 -3.25
N GLN A 84 7.25 18.27 -3.26
CA GLN A 84 7.40 17.12 -4.13
C GLN A 84 6.35 16.04 -3.82
N ILE A 85 6.06 15.78 -2.54
CA ILE A 85 5.01 14.85 -2.13
C ILE A 85 3.63 15.30 -2.63
N LYS A 86 3.27 16.57 -2.40
CA LYS A 86 1.98 17.12 -2.87
C LYS A 86 1.86 16.99 -4.38
N THR A 87 2.91 17.36 -5.12
CA THR A 87 2.94 17.24 -6.58
C THR A 87 2.78 15.79 -7.03
N ALA A 88 3.47 14.85 -6.39
CA ALA A 88 3.40 13.43 -6.73
C ALA A 88 2.03 12.80 -6.46
N LEU A 89 1.24 13.37 -5.56
CA LEU A 89 -0.07 12.87 -5.16
C LEU A 89 -1.24 13.62 -5.83
N ALA A 90 -1.01 14.85 -6.29
CA ALA A 90 -2.03 15.70 -6.89
C ALA A 90 -2.73 15.02 -8.06
N GLY A 91 -4.07 15.06 -8.05
CA GLY A 91 -4.91 14.51 -9.10
C GLY A 91 -5.00 12.98 -9.13
N LYS A 92 -4.26 12.26 -8.28
CA LYS A 92 -4.33 10.80 -8.18
C LYS A 92 -5.46 10.36 -7.26
N THR A 93 -5.95 9.14 -7.49
CA THR A 93 -7.01 8.54 -6.68
C THR A 93 -6.45 7.49 -5.74
N PHE A 94 -6.61 7.70 -4.44
CA PHE A 94 -6.24 6.74 -3.41
C PHE A 94 -7.46 6.42 -2.56
N ASN A 95 -7.70 5.13 -2.29
CA ASN A 95 -8.84 4.68 -1.50
C ASN A 95 -10.19 5.27 -1.98
N GLY A 96 -10.37 5.38 -3.31
CA GLY A 96 -11.56 5.97 -3.92
C GLY A 96 -11.68 7.50 -3.84
N VAL A 97 -10.71 8.20 -3.26
CA VAL A 97 -10.69 9.67 -3.14
C VAL A 97 -9.66 10.25 -4.11
N LYS A 98 -10.08 11.13 -5.01
CA LYS A 98 -9.19 11.92 -5.86
C LYS A 98 -8.58 13.07 -5.05
N PHE A 99 -7.26 13.23 -5.10
CA PHE A 99 -6.55 14.20 -4.27
C PHE A 99 -6.50 15.54 -5.01
N ASP A 100 -7.60 16.28 -4.94
CA ASP A 100 -7.71 17.64 -5.48
C ASP A 100 -7.11 18.66 -4.48
N GLU A 101 -7.30 18.44 -3.18
CA GLU A 101 -6.66 19.18 -2.09
C GLU A 101 -5.82 18.22 -1.22
N ILE A 102 -4.61 18.61 -0.84
CA ILE A 102 -3.69 17.76 -0.05
C ILE A 102 -3.16 18.52 1.16
N TYR A 103 -3.29 17.89 2.32
CA TYR A 103 -2.88 18.41 3.62
C TYR A 103 -1.80 17.50 4.21
N VAL A 104 -0.67 18.06 4.60
CA VAL A 104 0.33 17.33 5.40
C VAL A 104 0.03 17.56 6.88
N ILE A 105 -0.20 16.46 7.59
CA ILE A 105 -0.58 16.46 9.00
C ILE A 105 0.66 16.38 9.88
N SER A 106 1.65 15.57 9.48
CA SER A 106 2.92 15.48 10.19
C SER A 106 4.04 15.04 9.26
N ALA A 107 5.25 15.51 9.53
CA ALA A 107 6.50 15.02 8.97
C ALA A 107 7.47 14.74 10.12
N LYS A 108 7.93 13.49 10.27
CA LYS A 108 8.81 13.07 11.36
C LYS A 108 9.98 12.28 10.78
N LYS A 109 11.21 12.64 11.17
CA LYS A 109 12.38 11.82 10.85
C LYS A 109 12.31 10.53 11.67
N ALA A 110 12.22 9.40 10.99
CA ALA A 110 12.43 8.10 11.61
C ALA A 110 13.94 7.81 11.63
N LYS A 111 14.42 7.39 12.80
CA LYS A 111 15.80 6.96 13.04
C LYS A 111 15.90 5.45 12.88
#